data_AF-A0A9C7TCJ5-F1
#
_entry.id   AF-A0A9C7TCJ5-F1
#
_cell.length_a   1.000
_cell.length_b   1.000
_cell.length_c   1.000
_cell.angle_alpha   90.00
_cell.angle_beta   90.00
_cell.angle_gamma   90.00
#
_symmetry.space_group_name_H-M   'P 1'
#
loop_
_entity.id
_entity.type
_entity.pdbx_description
1 polymer ?
#
loop_
_entity_poly.entity_id
_entity_poly.type
_entity_poly.pdbx_seq_one_letter_code
_entity_poly.pdbx_strand_id
1 'polypeptide(L)'
;MARLGYKRDRSLKMHIVTGEAKKPRPFREVGCLPYPSMEVVLDGNGDDVAQNLASQHYAIAYGDFKRELLELCGLLSIEPKVT
;
A
#
# COMPACT_ATOMS: atom_id res chain seq x y z
N MET A 1 -4.37 -1.68 0.65
CA MET A 1 -3.52 -0.47 0.46
C MET A 1 -3.04 -0.41 -0.99
N ALA A 2 -2.87 0.77 -1.55
CA ALA A 2 -2.37 0.93 -2.92
C ALA A 2 -1.52 2.20 -3.10
N ARG A 3 -0.59 2.15 -4.06
CA ARG A 3 0.20 3.31 -4.48
C ARG A 3 0.47 3.28 -5.98
N LEU A 4 0.03 4.33 -6.67
CA LEU A 4 0.42 4.62 -8.05
C LEU A 4 1.84 5.21 -8.08
N GLY A 5 2.66 4.74 -9.01
CA GLY A 5 4.00 5.22 -9.27
C GLY A 5 4.20 5.52 -10.76
N TYR A 6 5.09 6.46 -11.03
CA TYR A 6 5.51 6.84 -12.38
C TYR A 6 6.91 6.29 -12.67
N LYS A 7 7.08 5.66 -13.83
CA LYS A 7 8.36 5.10 -14.28
C LYS A 7 9.06 6.04 -15.26
N ARG A 8 10.37 5.88 -15.42
CA ARG A 8 11.20 6.73 -16.31
C ARG A 8 10.82 6.61 -17.77
N ASP A 9 10.29 5.46 -18.18
CA ASP A 9 9.76 5.19 -19.53
C ASP A 9 8.38 5.82 -19.78
N ARG A 10 7.92 6.68 -18.87
CA ARG A 10 6.61 7.33 -18.88
C ARG A 10 5.42 6.39 -18.70
N SER A 11 5.66 5.13 -18.35
CA SER A 11 4.61 4.20 -17.95
C SER A 11 4.20 4.38 -16.48
N LEU A 12 3.04 3.84 -16.13
CA LEU A 12 2.52 3.81 -14.77
C LEU A 12 2.65 2.40 -14.18
N LYS A 13 2.93 2.33 -12.88
CA LYS A 13 2.84 1.09 -12.09
C LYS A 13 1.95 1.30 -10.88
N MET A 14 1.28 0.25 -10.43
CA MET A 14 0.50 0.26 -9.20
C MET A 14 1.01 -0.82 -8.25
N HIS A 15 1.46 -0.43 -7.07
CA HIS A 15 1.75 -1.37 -6.00
C HIS A 15 0.48 -1.57 -5.16
N ILE A 16 -0.02 -2.81 -5.10
CA ILE A 16 -1.20 -3.23 -4.35
C ILE A 16 -0.74 -4.14 -3.22
N VAL A 17 -1.18 -3.86 -2.00
CA VAL A 17 -0.85 -4.63 -0.79
C VAL A 17 -2.13 -4.86 0.00
N THR A 18 -2.47 -6.10 0.31
CA THR A 18 -3.64 -6.44 1.14
C THR A 18 -3.23 -6.87 2.55
N GLY A 19 -4.18 -6.81 3.47
CA GLY A 19 -3.94 -7.14 4.86
C GLY A 19 -5.07 -6.66 5.75
N GLU A 20 -4.96 -7.02 7.02
CA GLU A 20 -5.95 -6.67 8.04
C GLU A 20 -5.44 -5.55 8.93
N ALA A 21 -6.25 -4.49 9.10
CA ALA A 21 -5.97 -3.44 10.05
C ALA A 21 -6.26 -3.92 11.49
N LYS A 22 -5.28 -3.74 12.38
CA LYS A 22 -5.37 -4.00 13.81
C LYS A 22 -5.16 -2.70 14.59
N LYS A 23 -5.60 -2.74 15.85
CA LYS A 23 -5.31 -1.65 16.80
C LYS A 23 -3.79 -1.48 16.89
N PRO A 24 -3.25 -0.26 16.76
CA PRO A 24 -1.81 -0.04 16.85
C PRO A 24 -1.32 -0.35 18.26
N ARG A 25 -0.08 -0.83 18.36
CA ARG A 25 0.64 -0.90 19.64
C ARG A 25 0.75 0.49 20.26
N PRO A 26 0.82 0.59 21.60
CA PRO A 26 1.13 1.86 22.26
C PRO A 26 2.45 2.42 21.70
N PHE A 27 2.38 3.57 21.05
CA PHE A 27 3.52 4.29 20.49
C PHE A 27 3.42 5.76 20.86
N ARG A 28 4.55 6.36 21.21
CA ARG A 28 4.64 7.79 21.52
C ARG A 28 5.97 8.32 21.00
N GLU A 29 5.89 9.21 20.02
CA GLU A 29 7.05 9.94 19.53
C GLU A 29 7.38 11.09 20.49
N VAL A 30 8.67 11.26 20.80
CA VAL A 30 9.14 12.25 21.76
C VAL A 30 8.89 13.66 21.23
N GLY A 31 8.18 14.49 22.00
CA GLY A 31 7.87 15.87 21.60
C GLY A 31 6.65 16.01 20.68
N CYS A 32 5.98 14.92 20.33
CA CYS A 32 4.80 14.94 19.44
C CYS A 32 3.51 14.55 20.18
N LEU A 33 2.39 15.09 19.68
CA LEU A 33 1.07 14.60 20.04
C LEU A 33 0.82 13.22 19.39
N PRO A 34 -0.12 12.41 19.92
CA PRO A 34 -0.45 11.12 19.33
C PRO A 34 -0.88 11.24 17.86
N TYR A 35 -0.25 10.47 16.99
CA TYR A 35 -0.64 10.38 15.58
C TYR A 35 -1.80 9.40 15.38
N PRO A 36 -2.70 9.67 14.41
CA PRO A 36 -3.59 8.63 13.92
C PRO A 36 -2.74 7.50 13.35
N SER A 37 -2.87 6.31 13.91
CA SER A 37 -2.06 5.15 13.54
C SER A 37 -2.91 3.88 13.49
N MET A 38 -2.44 2.93 12.71
CA MET A 38 -2.95 1.56 12.67
C MET A 38 -1.76 0.62 12.50
N GLU A 39 -1.89 -0.61 13.00
CA GLU A 39 -1.00 -1.70 12.61
C GLU A 39 -1.67 -2.48 11.49
N VAL A 40 -0.92 -2.89 10.46
CA VAL A 40 -1.47 -3.68 9.36
C VAL A 40 -0.73 -5.01 9.35
N VAL A 41 -1.49 -6.10 9.51
CA VAL A 41 -0.99 -7.45 9.30
C VAL A 41 -1.14 -7.76 7.82
N LEU A 42 -0.01 -7.87 7.11
CA LEU A 42 0.02 -8.09 5.67
C LEU A 42 -0.36 -9.54 5.35
N ASP A 43 -1.09 -9.75 4.27
CA ASP A 43 -1.39 -11.12 3.78
C ASP A 43 -0.15 -11.78 3.15
N GLY A 44 0.82 -10.98 2.72
CA GLY A 44 2.07 -11.41 2.10
C GLY A 44 3.31 -11.19 2.96
N ASN A 45 4.49 -11.27 2.33
CA ASN A 45 5.78 -11.11 3.02
C ASN A 45 6.14 -9.62 3.15
N GLY A 46 6.43 -9.17 4.39
CA GLY A 46 6.85 -7.80 4.66
C GLY A 46 8.12 -7.36 3.94
N ASP A 47 9.08 -8.26 3.72
CA ASP A 47 10.31 -7.96 2.97
C ASP A 47 9.99 -7.68 1.49
N ASP A 48 9.07 -8.44 0.90
CA ASP A 48 8.64 -8.21 -0.48
C ASP A 48 7.94 -6.86 -0.62
N VAL A 49 7.11 -6.49 0.35
CA VAL A 49 6.46 -5.17 0.39
C VAL A 49 7.51 -4.07 0.47
N ALA A 50 8.48 -4.20 1.37
CA ALA A 50 9.54 -3.22 1.59
C ALA A 50 10.38 -2.99 0.32
N GLN A 51 10.79 -4.07 -0.38
CA GLN A 51 11.57 -3.99 -1.61
C GLN A 51 10.79 -3.39 -2.79
N ASN A 52 9.46 -3.38 -2.71
CA ASN A 52 8.59 -2.85 -3.77
C ASN A 52 7.93 -1.51 -3.41
N LEU A 53 8.30 -0.87 -2.29
CA LEU A 53 7.75 0.43 -1.90
C LEU A 53 7.93 1.45 -3.02
N ALA A 54 6.82 2.04 -3.46
CA ALA A 54 6.82 3.03 -4.54
C ALA A 54 6.86 4.49 -4.01
N SER A 55 6.64 4.68 -2.72
CA SER A 55 6.64 5.98 -2.03
C SER A 55 6.59 5.78 -0.51
N GLN A 56 6.81 6.86 0.25
CA GLN A 56 6.54 6.92 1.69
C GLN A 56 5.03 6.94 2.02
N HIS A 57 4.17 7.22 1.03
CA HIS A 57 2.73 7.35 1.24
C HIS A 57 1.93 6.31 0.46
N TYR A 58 0.97 5.67 1.13
CA TYR A 58 0.02 4.72 0.54
C TYR A 58 -1.42 5.17 0.82
N ALA A 59 -2.30 4.93 -0.14
CA ALA A 59 -3.74 5.08 0.07
C ALA A 59 -4.31 3.80 0.70
N ILE A 60 -5.21 3.98 1.65
CA ILE A 60 -5.86 2.89 2.39
C ILE A 60 -7.37 3.04 2.22
N ALA A 61 -8.03 1.93 1.89
CA ALA A 61 -9.48 1.83 1.75
C ALA A 61 -9.96 0.65 2.59
N TYR A 62 -11.14 0.78 3.21
CA TYR A 62 -11.75 -0.29 3.99
C TYR A 62 -12.40 -1.33 3.08
N GLY A 63 -12.00 -2.59 3.22
CA GLY A 63 -12.43 -3.70 2.37
C GLY A 63 -11.31 -4.23 1.47
N ASP A 64 -11.55 -5.37 0.83
CA ASP A 64 -10.64 -5.94 -0.17
C ASP A 64 -11.08 -5.49 -1.58
N PHE A 65 -10.27 -4.63 -2.19
CA PHE A 65 -10.45 -4.12 -3.56
C PHE A 65 -9.39 -4.63 -4.52
N LYS A 66 -8.67 -5.70 -4.16
CA LYS A 66 -7.55 -6.21 -4.97
C LYS A 66 -7.99 -6.52 -6.40
N ARG A 67 -9.13 -7.17 -6.58
CA ARG A 67 -9.63 -7.55 -7.90
C ARG A 67 -9.99 -6.31 -8.74
N GLU A 68 -10.74 -5.38 -8.15
CA GLU A 68 -11.19 -4.15 -8.81
C GLU A 68 -9.99 -3.27 -9.22
N LEU A 69 -8.94 -3.22 -8.40
CA LEU A 69 -7.70 -2.53 -8.74
C LEU A 69 -6.92 -3.23 -9.87
N LEU A 70 -6.89 -4.56 -9.91
CA LEU A 70 -6.28 -5.32 -11.00
C LEU A 70 -7.03 -5.10 -12.33
N GLU A 71 -8.36 -5.11 -12.29
CA GLU A 71 -9.21 -4.79 -13.45
C GLU A 71 -8.95 -3.36 -13.96
N LEU A 72 -8.91 -2.38 -13.05
CA LEU A 72 -8.58 -1.00 -13.37
C LEU A 72 -7.18 -0.88 -14.02
N CYS A 73 -6.19 -1.59 -13.48
CA CYS A 73 -4.85 -1.60 -14.05
C CYS A 73 -4.85 -2.14 -15.49
N GLY A 74 -5.62 -3.20 -15.76
CA GLY A 74 -5.80 -3.74 -17.11
C GLY A 74 -6.42 -2.73 -18.07
N LEU A 75 -7.51 -2.06 -17.67
CA LEU A 75 -8.20 -1.06 -18.49
C LEU A 75 -7.32 0.15 -18.82
N LEU A 76 -6.47 0.57 -17.87
CA LEU A 76 -5.64 1.76 -18.00
C LEU A 76 -4.20 1.46 -18.44
N SER A 77 -3.87 0.20 -18.75
CA SER A 77 -2.51 -0.23 -19.11
C SER A 77 -1.46 0.15 -18.04
N ILE A 78 -1.81 -0.01 -16.76
CA ILE A 78 -0.93 0.21 -15.61
C ILE A 78 -0.31 -1.14 -15.20
N GLU A 79 1.00 -1.19 -14.99
CA GLU A 79 1.68 -2.39 -14.53
C GLU A 79 1.36 -2.69 -13.05
N PRO A 80 0.64 -3.78 -12.71
CA PRO A 80 0.34 -4.09 -11.32
C PRO A 80 1.48 -4.86 -10.67
N LYS A 81 1.85 -4.50 -9.44
CA LYS A 81 2.70 -5.27 -8.54
C LYS A 81 1.90 -5.58 -7.28
N VAL A 82 1.53 -6.83 -7.10
CA VAL A 82 0.90 -7.32 -5.86
C VAL A 82 2.00 -7.89 -4.97
N THR A 83 1.99 -7.53 -3.70
CA THR A 83 2.79 -8.17 -2.64
C THR A 83 1.95 -8.44 -1.41
#